data_AF-A0A6B2G004-F1
#
_entry.id   AF-A0A6B2G004-F1
#
_cell.length_a   1.000
_cell.length_b   1.000
_cell.length_c   1.000
_cell.angle_alpha   90.00
_cell.angle_beta   90.00
_cell.angle_gamma   90.00
#
_symmetry.space_group_name_H-M   'P 1'
#
loop_
_entity.id
_entity.type
_entity.pdbx_description
1 polymer ?
#
loop_
_entity_poly.entity_id
_entity_poly.type
_entity_poly.pdbx_seq_one_letter_code
_entity_poly.pdbx_strand_id
1 'polypeptide(L)'
;MSFSDQKLDKLKLELKNEKKSKYISKFKSKILRCYPKGSRIKSSNYCPTHAWSLGIHMAAMNFQTPDINMQLNHGFFNDNGRSGYILMPEDIIDGNCYKL
;
A
#
# COMPACT_ATOMS: atom_id res chain seq x y z
N MET A 1 3.94 11.76 1.16
CA MET A 1 4.44 11.70 -0.24
C MET A 1 3.45 10.90 -1.08
N SER A 2 3.14 11.33 -2.30
CA SER A 2 2.11 10.69 -3.15
C SER A 2 2.68 10.21 -4.49
N PHE A 3 2.18 9.09 -5.02
CA PHE A 3 2.58 8.56 -6.32
C PHE A 3 1.46 7.73 -7.00
N SER A 4 1.51 7.69 -8.32
CA SER A 4 0.62 6.87 -9.16
C SER A 4 0.91 5.36 -9.01
N ASP A 5 -0.10 4.51 -9.20
CA ASP A 5 0.01 3.04 -9.21
C ASP A 5 1.02 2.53 -10.24
N GLN A 6 1.30 3.29 -11.30
CA GLN A 6 2.37 2.99 -12.27
C GLN A 6 3.77 2.88 -11.64
N LYS A 7 4.00 3.49 -10.47
CA LYS A 7 5.30 3.44 -9.78
C LYS A 7 5.45 2.25 -8.84
N LEU A 8 4.41 1.46 -8.61
CA LEU A 8 4.44 0.36 -7.64
C LEU A 8 5.43 -0.74 -8.02
N ASP A 9 5.49 -1.15 -9.28
CA ASP A 9 6.43 -2.18 -9.73
C ASP A 9 7.88 -1.73 -9.59
N LYS A 10 8.15 -0.45 -9.87
CA LYS A 10 9.46 0.16 -9.66
C LYS A 10 9.83 0.18 -8.17
N LEU A 11 8.91 0.58 -7.30
CA LEU A 11 9.15 0.57 -5.84
C LEU A 11 9.36 -0.85 -5.30
N LYS A 12 8.64 -1.84 -5.85
CA LYS A 12 8.82 -3.26 -5.50
C LYS A 12 10.21 -3.76 -5.90
N LEU A 13 10.73 -3.30 -7.05
CA LEU A 13 12.09 -3.61 -7.48
C LEU A 13 13.13 -2.90 -6.59
N GLU A 14 12.92 -1.63 -6.25
CA GLU A 14 13.78 -0.89 -5.32
C GLU A 14 13.85 -1.58 -3.95
N LEU A 15 12.71 -2.04 -3.40
CA LEU A 15 12.65 -2.79 -2.14
C LEU A 15 13.42 -4.12 -2.20
N LYS A 16 13.42 -4.80 -3.35
CA LYS A 16 14.18 -6.05 -3.55
C LYS A 16 15.69 -5.79 -3.68
N ASN A 17 16.07 -4.71 -4.36
CA ASN A 17 17.46 -4.38 -4.64
C ASN A 17 18.15 -3.69 -3.46
N GLU A 18 17.43 -2.88 -2.70
CA GLU A 18 17.92 -2.29 -1.45
C GLU A 18 17.74 -3.26 -0.27
N LYS A 19 18.56 -3.11 0.78
CA LYS A 19 18.26 -3.77 2.06
C LYS A 19 16.91 -3.23 2.57
N LYS A 20 15.94 -4.12 2.81
CA LYS A 20 14.59 -3.80 3.34
C LYS A 20 14.63 -2.76 4.48
N SER A 21 15.59 -2.87 5.40
CA SER A 21 15.77 -1.93 6.52
C SER A 21 16.07 -0.49 6.09
N LYS A 22 16.85 -0.28 5.01
CA LYS A 22 17.15 1.03 4.44
C LYS A 22 15.92 1.64 3.75
N TYR A 23 15.14 0.82 3.05
CA TYR A 23 13.88 1.26 2.46
C TYR A 23 12.89 1.72 3.52
N ILE A 24 12.71 0.92 4.58
CA ILE A 24 11.81 1.25 5.70
C ILE A 24 12.27 2.55 6.39
N SER A 25 13.56 2.68 6.71
CA SER A 25 14.06 3.88 7.40
C SER A 25 13.87 5.16 6.60
N LYS A 26 13.96 5.10 5.26
CA LYS A 26 13.71 6.24 4.35
C LYS A 26 12.28 6.81 4.47
N PHE A 27 11.31 5.96 4.82
CA PHE A 27 9.90 6.30 4.87
C PHE A 27 9.26 6.22 6.27
N LYS A 28 10.00 5.80 7.31
CA LYS A 28 9.50 5.59 8.67
C LYS A 28 8.77 6.80 9.27
N SER A 29 9.22 8.02 8.96
CA SER A 29 8.61 9.28 9.44
C SER A 29 7.64 9.92 8.43
N LYS A 30 7.23 9.19 7.37
CA LYS A 30 6.45 9.74 6.26
C LYS A 30 5.22 8.89 5.98
N ILE A 31 4.09 9.56 5.81
CA ILE A 31 2.89 8.93 5.27
C ILE A 31 3.01 8.82 3.75
N LEU A 32 2.85 7.62 3.22
CA LEU A 32 2.88 7.31 1.79
C LEU A 32 1.47 7.12 1.24
N ARG A 33 1.23 7.65 0.04
CA ARG A 33 -0.04 7.54 -0.68
C ARG A 33 0.17 7.04 -2.10
N CYS A 34 -0.54 5.99 -2.48
CA CYS A 34 -0.69 5.54 -3.86
C CYS A 34 -2.07 5.95 -4.40
N TYR A 35 -2.18 6.33 -5.67
CA TYR A 35 -3.46 6.66 -6.32
C TYR A 35 -3.52 6.10 -7.75
N PRO A 36 -4.72 5.89 -8.33
CA PRO A 36 -4.87 5.33 -9.67
C PRO A 36 -4.24 6.24 -10.73
N LYS A 37 -3.51 5.66 -11.70
CA LYS A 37 -2.95 6.40 -12.84
C LYS A 37 -4.02 7.09 -13.65
N GLY A 38 -3.65 8.21 -14.26
CA GLY A 38 -4.56 9.02 -15.09
C GLY A 38 -5.18 8.28 -16.28
N SER A 39 -4.54 7.22 -16.80
CA SER A 39 -5.12 6.43 -17.90
C SER A 39 -6.32 5.58 -17.48
N ARG A 40 -6.64 5.48 -16.19
CA ARG A 40 -7.86 4.85 -15.66
C ARG A 40 -9.06 5.80 -15.75
N ILE A 41 -9.30 6.34 -16.95
CA ILE A 41 -10.37 7.33 -17.21
C ILE A 41 -11.77 6.81 -16.91
N LYS A 42 -11.96 5.48 -16.94
CA LYS A 42 -13.21 4.78 -16.57
C LYS A 42 -13.29 4.46 -15.08
N SER A 43 -12.47 5.10 -14.24
CA SER A 43 -12.44 4.92 -12.78
C SER A 43 -12.09 3.51 -12.28
N SER A 44 -11.49 2.63 -13.09
CA SER A 44 -11.06 1.30 -12.62
C SER A 44 -9.99 1.40 -11.53
N ASN A 45 -9.99 0.46 -10.56
CA ASN A 45 -8.99 0.45 -9.48
C ASN A 45 -7.78 -0.43 -9.81
N TYR A 46 -6.67 -0.20 -9.10
CA TYR A 46 -5.53 -1.12 -9.02
C TYR A 46 -5.68 -2.04 -7.81
N CYS A 47 -4.89 -3.11 -7.74
CA CYS A 47 -4.90 -4.01 -6.59
C CYS A 47 -4.25 -3.34 -5.36
N PRO A 48 -5.00 -3.06 -4.28
CA PRO A 48 -4.49 -2.30 -3.15
C PRO A 48 -3.45 -3.07 -2.33
N THR A 49 -3.46 -4.41 -2.37
CA THR A 49 -2.49 -5.27 -1.66
C THR A 49 -1.05 -5.06 -2.14
N HIS A 50 -0.87 -4.68 -3.40
CA HIS A 50 0.45 -4.30 -3.93
C HIS A 50 1.01 -3.05 -3.24
N ALA A 51 0.15 -2.10 -2.86
CA ALA A 51 0.60 -0.92 -2.13
C ALA A 51 0.89 -1.25 -0.66
N TRP A 52 -0.02 -1.96 0.01
CA TRP A 52 0.16 -2.32 1.42
C TRP A 52 1.39 -3.19 1.67
N SER A 53 1.67 -4.16 0.79
CA SER A 53 2.88 -5.00 0.89
C SER A 53 4.20 -4.23 0.78
N LEU A 54 4.18 -3.01 0.26
CA LEU A 54 5.33 -2.10 0.20
C LEU A 54 5.37 -1.11 1.39
N GLY A 55 4.49 -1.26 2.38
CA GLY A 55 4.40 -0.33 3.52
C GLY A 55 3.74 1.01 3.19
N ILE A 56 2.92 1.04 2.14
CA ILE A 56 2.20 2.26 1.75
C ILE A 56 0.92 2.35 2.58
N HIS A 57 0.77 3.46 3.30
CA HIS A 57 -0.29 3.67 4.28
C HIS A 57 -1.65 3.91 3.60
N MET A 58 -1.67 4.69 2.52
CA MET A 58 -2.91 5.09 1.85
C MET A 58 -2.93 4.56 0.41
N ALA A 59 -3.65 3.46 0.19
CA ALA A 59 -4.02 3.01 -1.15
C ALA A 59 -5.32 3.72 -1.58
N ALA A 60 -5.20 4.90 -2.19
CA ALA A 60 -6.37 5.66 -2.64
C ALA A 60 -7.01 4.96 -3.84
N MET A 61 -8.33 4.88 -3.83
CA MET A 61 -9.14 4.20 -4.84
C MET A 61 -10.40 5.00 -5.18
N ASN A 62 -11.04 4.63 -6.29
CA ASN A 62 -12.30 5.17 -6.77
C ASN A 62 -13.47 4.42 -6.10
N PHE A 63 -13.99 4.96 -5.00
CA PHE A 63 -15.08 4.36 -4.20
C PHE A 63 -16.40 4.21 -4.97
N GLN A 64 -16.60 5.01 -6.02
CA GLN A 64 -17.76 4.92 -6.91
C GLN A 64 -17.76 3.67 -7.81
N THR A 65 -16.65 2.91 -7.87
CA THR A 65 -16.50 1.74 -8.76
C THR A 65 -16.45 0.45 -7.93
N PRO A 66 -17.53 -0.37 -7.95
CA PRO A 66 -17.62 -1.61 -7.16
C PRO A 66 -16.91 -2.78 -7.87
N ASP A 67 -15.59 -2.70 -8.01
CA ASP A 67 -14.77 -3.78 -8.59
C ASP A 67 -14.18 -4.72 -7.53
N ILE A 68 -13.50 -5.79 -7.97
CA ILE A 68 -12.85 -6.76 -7.08
C ILE A 68 -11.84 -6.09 -6.13
N ASN A 69 -11.18 -5.02 -6.57
CA ASN A 69 -10.20 -4.31 -5.75
C ASN A 69 -10.90 -3.50 -4.64
N MET A 70 -12.07 -2.94 -4.92
CA MET A 70 -12.93 -2.33 -3.90
C MET A 70 -13.41 -3.34 -2.86
N GLN A 71 -13.77 -4.55 -3.29
CA GLN A 71 -14.14 -5.63 -2.37
C GLN A 71 -12.97 -6.02 -1.45
N LEU A 72 -11.74 -6.11 -1.98
CA LEU A 72 -10.53 -6.32 -1.17
C LEU A 72 -10.32 -5.21 -0.14
N ASN A 73 -10.54 -3.95 -0.52
CA ASN A 73 -10.45 -2.82 0.40
C ASN A 73 -11.49 -2.87 1.51
N HIS A 74 -12.75 -3.16 1.17
CA HIS A 74 -13.79 -3.34 2.18
C HIS A 74 -13.49 -4.53 3.10
N GLY A 75 -13.00 -5.65 2.56
CA GLY A 75 -12.61 -6.81 3.36
C GLY A 75 -11.46 -6.50 4.32
N PHE A 76 -10.41 -5.80 3.85
CA PHE A 76 -9.25 -5.45 4.66
C PHE A 76 -9.62 -4.50 5.80
N PHE A 77 -10.40 -3.45 5.52
CA PHE A 77 -10.83 -2.48 6.54
C PHE A 77 -12.10 -2.91 7.29
N ASN A 78 -12.58 -4.15 7.11
CA ASN A 78 -13.61 -4.70 7.98
C ASN A 78 -13.04 -5.07 9.37
N ASP A 79 -11.73 -5.27 9.45
CA ASP A 79 -11.00 -5.52 10.69
C ASP A 79 -10.85 -4.23 11.53
N ASN A 80 -10.38 -4.36 12.77
CA ASN A 80 -10.27 -3.28 13.76
C ASN A 80 -11.56 -2.43 13.88
N GLY A 81 -12.70 -3.12 13.94
CA GLY A 81 -14.01 -2.48 14.15
C GLY A 81 -14.44 -1.51 13.05
N ARG A 82 -13.94 -1.66 11.81
CA ARG A 82 -14.22 -0.74 10.69
C ARG A 82 -13.79 0.71 10.94
N SER A 83 -12.77 0.92 11.77
CA SER A 83 -12.25 2.26 12.07
C SER A 83 -11.60 2.95 10.86
N GLY A 84 -11.27 2.19 9.81
CA GLY A 84 -10.48 2.67 8.67
C GLY A 84 -8.97 2.67 8.93
N TYR A 85 -8.52 2.18 10.09
CA TYR A 85 -7.12 2.06 10.46
C TYR A 85 -6.79 0.62 10.83
N ILE A 86 -5.77 0.05 10.19
CA ILE A 86 -5.22 -1.27 10.52
C ILE A 86 -3.74 -1.07 10.88
N LEU A 87 -3.30 -1.70 11.96
CA LEU A 87 -1.89 -1.66 12.36
C LEU A 87 -1.05 -2.40 11.31
N MET A 88 0.01 -1.75 10.85
CA MET A 88 0.94 -2.34 9.89
C MET A 88 1.75 -3.48 10.56
N PRO A 89 2.07 -4.57 9.86
CA PRO A 89 2.90 -5.63 10.43
C PRO A 89 4.28 -5.13 10.91
N GLU A 90 4.76 -5.64 12.05
CA GLU A 90 6.04 -5.24 12.67
C GLU A 90 7.24 -5.37 11.71
N ASP A 91 7.25 -6.41 10.89
CA ASP A 91 8.23 -6.65 9.83
C ASP A 91 8.40 -5.47 8.84
N ILE A 92 7.36 -4.65 8.67
CA ILE A 92 7.37 -3.47 7.80
C ILE A 92 7.66 -2.19 8.61
N ILE A 93 7.27 -2.14 9.89
CA ILE A 93 7.49 -0.99 10.78
C ILE A 93 8.97 -0.91 11.21
N ASP A 94 9.54 -2.02 11.66
CA ASP A 94 10.87 -2.05 12.28
C ASP A 94 11.91 -2.77 11.43
N GLY A 95 11.50 -3.47 10.38
CA GLY A 95 12.42 -4.19 9.49
C GLY A 95 13.16 -5.35 10.15
N ASN A 96 12.89 -5.61 11.43
CA ASN A 96 13.31 -6.80 12.15
C ASN A 96 12.26 -7.88 11.90
N CYS A 97 12.48 -8.72 10.89
CA CYS A 97 11.77 -10.00 10.86
C CYS A 97 12.22 -10.79 12.08
N TYR A 98 11.29 -11.19 12.95
CA TYR A 98 11.62 -12.24 13.92
C TYR A 98 12.10 -13.45 13.12
N LYS A 99 13.34 -13.88 13.36
CA LYS A 99 13.78 -15.20 12.92
C LYS A 99 12.97 -16.20 13.73
N LEU A 100 11.94 -16.78 13.11
CA LEU A 100 11.42 -18.07 13.54
C LEU A 100 12.46 -19.14 13.26
#